data_AF-A0A2N2XYC0-F1
#
_entry.id   AF-A0A2N2XYC0-F1
#
_cell.length_a   1.000
_cell.length_b   1.000
_cell.length_c   1.000
_cell.angle_alpha   90.00
_cell.angle_beta   90.00
_cell.angle_gamma   90.00
#
_symmetry.space_group_name_H-M   'P 1'
#
loop_
_entity.id
_entity.type
_entity.pdbx_description
1 polymer ?
#
loop_
_entity_poly.entity_id
_entity_poly.type
_entity_poly.pdbx_seq_one_letter_code
_entity_poly.pdbx_strand_id
1 'polypeptide(L)'
;MLFKPTFGNNQLTKITNATLGTITLLNWTLITFSLLLFPILFPNWFNPKNWNIKKTLIYTFGQIFVISILNYLFLRIVYPYFFTFLNLFSIFAITTLIGFVPTLLLIVYIEKQQQYKNAKMASMMNENLELISNHPHNNRIEFYSDNKMEKFEFLETQLLFIKSEGNYVRIVYQMKK
;
A
#
# COMPACT_ATOMS: atom_id res chain seq x y z
N MET A 1 27.75 14.60 41.69
CA MET A 1 26.63 14.94 42.60
C MET A 1 25.34 14.64 41.85
N LEU A 2 24.89 13.40 41.93
CA LEU A 2 23.82 12.95 42.84
C LEU A 2 22.47 12.99 42.13
N PHE A 3 22.23 11.92 41.35
CA PHE A 3 20.92 11.29 41.27
C PHE A 3 20.32 11.31 42.68
N LYS A 4 19.39 12.21 42.92
CA LYS A 4 18.43 12.06 44.01
C LYS A 4 17.27 11.28 43.42
N PRO A 5 17.13 9.98 43.68
CA PRO A 5 15.85 9.35 43.54
C PRO A 5 15.01 9.88 44.69
N THR A 6 14.16 10.87 44.44
CA THR A 6 13.16 11.32 45.41
C THR A 6 12.08 10.24 45.52
N PHE A 7 12.44 9.16 46.23
CA PHE A 7 11.51 8.29 46.94
C PHE A 7 10.79 9.14 47.97
N GLY A 8 9.71 9.79 47.54
CA GLY A 8 9.00 10.75 48.36
C GLY A 8 7.69 11.21 47.75
N ASN A 9 6.95 10.32 47.07
CA ASN A 9 5.48 10.29 47.09
C ASN A 9 4.95 9.09 46.27
N ASN A 10 4.82 7.90 46.90
CA ASN A 10 4.29 6.70 46.24
C ASN A 10 2.89 6.91 45.65
N GLN A 11 2.14 7.90 46.13
CA GLN A 11 0.82 8.23 45.59
C GLN A 11 0.92 9.05 44.30
N LEU A 12 1.83 10.04 44.22
CA LEU A 12 2.00 10.82 42.99
C LEU A 12 2.50 9.94 41.84
N THR A 13 3.47 9.06 42.08
CA THR A 13 3.99 8.15 41.04
C THR A 13 2.93 7.16 40.58
N LYS A 14 2.05 6.69 41.48
CA LYS A 14 0.90 5.86 41.11
C LYS A 14 -0.12 6.62 40.26
N ILE A 15 -0.46 7.86 40.62
CA ILE A 15 -1.41 8.69 39.87
C ILE A 15 -0.84 9.04 38.48
N THR A 16 0.46 9.37 38.37
CA THR A 16 1.09 9.62 37.06
C THR A 16 1.14 8.37 36.19
N ASN A 17 1.43 7.20 36.75
CA ASN A 17 1.45 5.96 35.97
C ASN A 17 0.03 5.54 35.54
N ALA A 18 -0.97 5.72 36.40
CA ALA A 18 -2.37 5.44 36.08
C ALA A 18 -2.90 6.37 34.99
N THR A 19 -2.52 7.64 35.00
CA THR A 19 -2.93 8.61 33.95
C THR A 19 -2.27 8.28 32.61
N LEU A 20 -0.98 7.93 32.59
CA LEU A 20 -0.30 7.45 31.39
C LEU A 20 -0.97 6.18 30.82
N GLY A 21 -1.29 5.20 31.68
CA GLY A 21 -2.00 3.98 31.28
C GLY A 21 -3.40 4.25 30.73
N THR A 22 -4.10 5.26 31.27
CA THR A 22 -5.43 5.65 30.77
C THR A 22 -5.34 6.32 29.39
N ILE A 23 -4.34 7.19 29.19
CA ILE A 23 -4.09 7.85 27.90
C ILE A 23 -3.73 6.84 26.81
N THR A 24 -2.91 5.83 27.12
CA THR A 24 -2.55 4.80 26.14
C THR A 24 -3.76 3.95 25.74
N LEU A 25 -4.59 3.55 26.70
CA LEU A 25 -5.84 2.83 26.42
C LEU A 25 -6.80 3.67 25.57
N LEU A 26 -6.97 4.96 25.89
CA LEU A 26 -7.82 5.88 25.14
C LEU A 26 -7.32 6.06 23.70
N ASN A 27 -6.01 6.22 23.50
CA ASN A 27 -5.44 6.32 22.16
C ASN A 27 -5.65 5.02 21.36
N TRP A 28 -5.45 3.86 21.99
CA TRP A 28 -5.64 2.58 21.34
C TRP A 28 -7.10 2.33 20.94
N THR A 29 -8.06 2.67 21.81
CA THR A 29 -9.49 2.54 21.49
C THR A 29 -9.92 3.48 20.38
N LEU A 30 -9.42 4.73 20.36
CA LEU A 30 -9.70 5.67 19.27
C LEU A 30 -9.15 5.20 17.93
N ILE A 31 -7.92 4.68 17.90
CA ILE A 31 -7.32 4.16 16.69
C ILE A 31 -8.09 2.94 16.18
N THR A 32 -8.38 1.96 17.05
CA THR A 32 -9.13 0.75 16.66
C THR A 32 -10.55 1.10 16.20
N PHE A 33 -11.24 1.97 16.92
CA PHE A 33 -12.57 2.42 16.53
C PHE A 33 -12.56 3.16 15.19
N SER A 34 -11.58 4.03 14.96
CA SER A 34 -11.48 4.73 13.68
C SER A 34 -11.18 3.78 12.52
N LEU A 35 -10.31 2.79 12.72
CA LEU A 35 -10.01 1.77 11.70
C LEU A 35 -11.20 0.87 11.37
N LEU A 36 -12.12 0.65 12.30
CA LEU A 36 -13.33 -0.15 12.06
C LEU A 36 -14.47 0.68 11.51
N LEU A 37 -14.73 1.86 12.09
CA LEU A 37 -15.89 2.67 11.76
C LEU A 37 -15.75 3.41 10.43
N PHE A 38 -14.58 3.99 10.14
CA PHE A 38 -14.41 4.82 8.94
C PHE A 38 -14.53 4.05 7.63
N PRO A 39 -14.01 2.82 7.47
CA PRO A 39 -14.24 2.03 6.27
C PRO A 39 -15.71 1.65 6.06
N ILE A 40 -16.47 1.47 7.16
CA ILE A 40 -17.91 1.15 7.10
C ILE A 40 -18.72 2.39 6.70
N LEU A 41 -18.40 3.57 7.25
CA LEU A 41 -19.12 4.81 6.96
C LEU A 41 -18.76 5.40 5.57
N PHE A 42 -17.52 5.20 5.11
CA PHE A 42 -17.01 5.79 3.87
C PHE A 42 -16.35 4.74 2.95
N PRO A 43 -17.09 3.70 2.50
CA PRO A 43 -16.52 2.59 1.73
C PRO A 43 -15.89 3.03 0.40
N ASN A 44 -16.46 4.07 -0.24
CA ASN A 44 -15.93 4.62 -1.49
C ASN A 44 -14.59 5.35 -1.30
N TRP A 45 -14.35 5.95 -0.12
CA TRP A 45 -13.11 6.66 0.18
C TRP A 45 -11.99 5.69 0.56
N PHE A 46 -12.33 4.64 1.32
CA PHE A 46 -11.45 3.54 1.78
C PHE A 46 -11.32 2.37 0.80
N ASN A 47 -11.60 2.57 -0.50
CA ASN A 47 -11.38 1.52 -1.49
C ASN A 47 -9.88 1.24 -1.68
N PRO A 48 -9.38 0.01 -1.43
CA PRO A 48 -7.96 -0.32 -1.53
C PRO A 48 -7.38 -0.10 -2.93
N LYS A 49 -8.21 -0.20 -3.99
CA LYS A 49 -7.76 0.05 -5.38
C LYS A 49 -7.42 1.52 -5.64
N ASN A 50 -8.08 2.44 -4.92
CA ASN A 50 -7.91 3.89 -5.08
C ASN A 50 -7.26 4.53 -3.84
N TRP A 51 -6.63 3.72 -2.98
CA TRP A 51 -5.95 4.21 -1.79
C TRP A 51 -4.58 4.75 -2.17
N ASN A 52 -4.40 6.06 -2.05
CA ASN A 52 -3.15 6.73 -2.37
C ASN A 52 -2.48 7.26 -1.10
N ILE A 53 -1.19 7.58 -1.21
CA ILE A 53 -0.38 8.10 -0.09
C ILE A 53 -1.00 9.38 0.49
N LYS A 54 -1.59 10.23 -0.36
CA LYS A 54 -2.26 11.47 0.06
C LYS A 54 -3.43 11.19 1.01
N LYS A 55 -4.25 10.17 0.72
CA LYS A 55 -5.35 9.73 1.60
C LYS A 55 -4.81 9.19 2.91
N THR A 56 -3.75 8.39 2.89
CA THR A 56 -3.07 7.94 4.12
C THR A 56 -2.63 9.14 4.95
N LEU A 57 -1.99 10.14 4.33
CA LEU A 57 -1.49 11.33 5.02
C LEU A 57 -2.62 12.13 5.67
N ILE A 58 -3.69 12.40 4.92
CA ILE A 58 -4.87 13.13 5.41
C ILE A 58 -5.54 12.37 6.56
N TYR A 59 -5.70 11.04 6.40
CA TYR A 59 -6.30 10.19 7.43
C TYR A 59 -5.46 10.18 8.71
N THR A 60 -4.15 9.93 8.61
CA THR A 60 -3.23 9.94 9.75
C THR A 60 -3.18 11.31 10.42
N PHE A 61 -3.15 12.40 9.66
CA PHE A 61 -3.16 13.75 10.21
C PHE A 61 -4.46 14.05 10.96
N GLY A 62 -5.60 13.66 10.38
CA GLY A 62 -6.91 13.76 11.03
C GLY A 62 -6.98 12.96 12.34
N GLN A 63 -6.44 11.74 12.36
CA GLN A 63 -6.35 10.94 13.58
C GLN A 63 -5.50 11.63 14.65
N ILE A 64 -4.31 12.13 14.30
CA ILE A 64 -3.42 12.83 15.24
C ILE A 64 -4.13 14.05 15.83
N PHE A 65 -4.82 14.84 14.99
CA PHE A 65 -5.56 16.02 15.44
C PHE A 65 -6.63 15.67 16.47
N VAL A 66 -7.47 14.66 16.20
CA VAL A 66 -8.52 14.21 17.13
C VAL A 66 -7.91 13.66 18.42
N ILE A 67 -6.86 12.85 18.33
CA ILE A 67 -6.17 12.27 19.48
C ILE A 67 -5.57 13.37 20.37
N SER A 68 -4.91 14.37 19.80
CA SER A 68 -4.32 15.47 20.57
C SER A 68 -5.37 16.30 21.31
N ILE A 69 -6.52 16.58 20.68
CA ILE A 69 -7.63 17.29 21.34
C ILE A 69 -8.17 16.48 22.52
N LEU A 70 -8.44 15.18 22.31
CA LEU A 70 -8.99 14.31 23.36
C LEU A 70 -8.01 14.14 24.52
N ASN A 71 -6.71 13.99 24.23
CA ASN A 71 -5.68 13.92 25.26
C ASN A 71 -5.56 15.24 26.03
N TYR A 72 -5.66 16.38 25.37
CA TYR A 72 -5.70 17.67 26.05
C TYR A 72 -6.92 17.82 26.96
N LEU A 73 -8.11 17.47 26.47
CA LEU A 73 -9.35 17.53 27.26
C LEU A 73 -9.26 16.62 28.49
N PHE A 74 -8.76 15.39 28.31
CA PHE A 74 -8.55 14.45 29.40
C PHE A 74 -7.57 15.00 30.44
N LEU A 75 -6.40 15.48 30.01
CA LEU A 75 -5.39 16.05 30.90
C LEU A 75 -5.87 17.31 31.63
N ARG A 76 -6.69 18.15 30.97
CA ARG A 76 -7.30 19.31 31.59
C ARG A 76 -8.33 18.93 32.66
N ILE A 77 -9.07 17.83 32.48
CA ILE A 77 -10.01 17.32 33.49
C ILE A 77 -9.26 16.77 34.71
N VAL A 78 -8.17 16.02 34.49
CA VAL A 78 -7.41 15.38 35.58
C VAL A 78 -6.50 16.37 36.31
N TYR A 79 -5.92 17.35 35.59
CA TYR A 79 -4.97 18.34 36.13
C TYR A 79 -5.37 19.78 35.74
N PRO A 80 -6.51 20.28 36.26
CA PRO A 80 -7.10 21.55 35.81
C PRO A 80 -6.22 22.79 36.03
N TYR A 81 -5.35 22.76 37.05
CA TYR A 81 -4.48 23.89 37.39
C TYR A 81 -3.13 23.90 36.65
N PHE A 82 -2.77 22.81 35.97
CA PHE A 82 -1.46 22.66 35.31
C PHE A 82 -1.52 22.81 33.78
N PHE A 83 -2.70 22.72 33.17
CA PHE A 83 -2.84 22.69 31.71
C PHE A 83 -3.51 23.97 31.18
N THR A 84 -2.69 24.86 30.62
CA THR A 84 -3.12 26.03 29.85
C THR A 84 -3.29 25.68 28.37
N PHE A 85 -3.88 26.59 27.58
CA PHE A 85 -4.08 26.39 26.14
C PHE A 85 -2.74 26.22 25.37
N LEU A 86 -1.64 26.78 25.88
CA LEU A 86 -0.30 26.56 25.30
C LEU A 86 0.14 25.09 25.34
N ASN A 87 -0.30 24.34 26.36
CA ASN A 87 -0.01 22.92 26.47
C ASN A 87 -0.70 22.08 25.38
N LEU A 88 -1.79 22.58 24.77
CA LEU A 88 -2.43 21.91 23.63
C LEU A 88 -1.46 21.83 22.45
N PHE A 89 -0.72 22.91 22.17
CA PHE A 89 0.26 22.93 21.09
C PHE A 89 1.42 21.98 21.38
N SER A 90 1.91 21.95 22.62
CA SER A 90 2.96 21.00 23.04
C SER A 90 2.50 19.55 22.93
N ILE A 91 1.29 19.23 23.39
CA ILE A 91 0.70 17.89 23.25
C ILE A 91 0.57 17.55 21.76
N PHE A 92 0.02 18.45 20.95
CA PHE A 92 -0.11 18.23 19.51
C PHE A 92 1.24 17.97 18.83
N ALA A 93 2.27 18.76 19.16
CA ALA A 93 3.62 18.58 18.63
C ALA A 93 4.20 17.22 19.03
N ILE A 94 4.09 16.81 20.30
CA ILE A 94 4.56 15.50 20.78
C ILE A 94 3.80 14.37 20.09
N THR A 95 2.47 14.47 20.01
CA THR A 95 1.63 13.43 19.38
C THR A 95 1.96 13.31 17.89
N THR A 96 2.20 14.43 17.22
CA THR A 96 2.63 14.47 15.81
C THR A 96 4.01 13.83 15.66
N LEU A 97 4.97 14.14 16.53
CA LEU A 97 6.32 13.61 16.43
C LEU A 97 6.34 12.08 16.62
N ILE A 98 5.53 11.56 17.55
CA ILE A 98 5.43 10.12 17.83
C ILE A 98 4.59 9.39 16.77
N GLY A 99 3.52 10.00 16.26
CA GLY A 99 2.59 9.36 15.33
C GLY A 99 2.97 9.55 13.86
N PHE A 100 3.22 10.79 13.45
CA PHE A 100 3.40 11.16 12.04
C PHE A 100 4.77 10.74 11.50
N VAL A 101 5.84 10.99 12.26
CA VAL A 101 7.21 10.75 11.78
C VAL A 101 7.47 9.26 11.49
N PRO A 102 7.16 8.30 12.40
CA PRO A 102 7.36 6.89 12.11
C PRO A 102 6.46 6.41 10.96
N THR A 103 5.23 6.92 10.88
CA THR A 103 4.30 6.57 9.81
C THR A 103 4.80 7.02 8.45
N LEU A 104 5.34 8.24 8.35
CA LEU A 104 5.95 8.74 7.12
C LEU A 104 7.14 7.88 6.68
N LEU A 105 8.05 7.56 7.61
CA LEU A 105 9.21 6.71 7.31
C LEU A 105 8.77 5.33 6.80
N LEU A 106 7.75 4.75 7.42
CA LEU A 106 7.19 3.47 7.00
C LEU A 106 6.57 3.54 5.60
N ILE A 107 5.82 4.60 5.29
CA ILE A 107 5.22 4.81 3.97
C ILE A 107 6.32 4.89 2.90
N VAL A 108 7.35 5.71 3.13
CA VAL A 108 8.48 5.85 2.18
C VAL A 108 9.20 4.52 1.97
N TYR A 109 9.39 3.76 3.05
CA TYR A 109 10.01 2.43 2.98
C TYR A 109 9.18 1.46 2.12
N ILE A 110 7.87 1.36 2.36
CA ILE A 110 6.96 0.48 1.62
C ILE A 110 6.91 0.90 0.14
N GLU A 111 6.82 2.20 -0.13
CA GLU A 111 6.77 2.71 -1.50
C GLU A 111 8.05 2.38 -2.27
N LYS A 112 9.22 2.60 -1.66
CA LYS A 112 10.51 2.24 -2.27
C LYS A 112 10.59 0.74 -2.58
N GLN A 113 10.13 -0.10 -1.66
CA GLN A 113 10.11 -1.55 -1.86
C GLN A 113 9.17 -1.94 -3.02
N GLN A 114 8.00 -1.31 -3.11
CA GLN A 114 7.04 -1.57 -4.18
C GLN A 114 7.55 -1.11 -5.54
N GLN A 115 8.19 0.07 -5.60
CA GLN A 115 8.83 0.57 -6.83
C GLN A 115 9.91 -0.39 -7.32
N TYR A 116 10.77 -0.90 -6.44
CA TYR A 116 11.80 -1.87 -6.81
C TYR A 116 11.19 -3.18 -7.34
N LYS A 117 10.15 -3.70 -6.69
CA LYS A 117 9.44 -4.90 -7.16
C LYS A 117 8.81 -4.70 -8.54
N ASN A 118 8.15 -3.56 -8.74
CA ASN A 118 7.51 -3.23 -10.01
C ASN A 118 8.55 -3.08 -11.13
N ALA A 119 9.69 -2.42 -10.85
CA ALA A 119 10.79 -2.29 -11.80
C ALA A 119 11.38 -3.66 -12.17
N LYS A 120 11.56 -4.56 -11.19
CA LYS A 120 12.04 -5.91 -11.43
C LYS A 120 11.06 -6.72 -12.29
N MET A 121 9.75 -6.63 -12.01
CA MET A 121 8.72 -7.29 -12.82
C MET A 121 8.68 -6.76 -14.26
N ALA A 122 8.79 -5.44 -14.44
CA ALA A 122 8.85 -4.83 -15.77
C ALA A 122 10.10 -5.29 -16.55
N SER A 123 11.26 -5.39 -15.89
CA SER A 123 12.48 -5.93 -16.52
C SER A 123 12.29 -7.37 -16.98
N MET A 124 11.74 -8.24 -16.12
CA MET A 124 11.47 -9.63 -16.50
C MET A 124 10.46 -9.73 -17.65
N MET A 125 9.44 -8.87 -17.68
CA MET A 125 8.48 -8.83 -18.78
C MET A 125 9.16 -8.42 -20.10
N ASN A 126 10.03 -7.40 -20.07
CA ASN A 126 10.78 -6.97 -21.25
C ASN A 126 11.76 -8.04 -21.74
N GLU A 127 12.50 -8.69 -20.83
CA GLU A 127 13.40 -9.79 -21.19
C GLU A 127 12.64 -10.94 -21.87
N ASN A 128 11.46 -11.31 -21.36
CA ASN A 128 10.63 -12.33 -22.01
C ASN A 128 10.15 -11.90 -23.41
N LEU A 129 9.81 -10.62 -23.60
CA LEU A 129 9.45 -10.10 -24.91
C LEU A 129 10.65 -10.08 -25.87
N GLU A 130 11.85 -9.74 -25.40
CA GLU A 130 13.07 -9.78 -26.20
C GLU A 130 13.42 -11.21 -26.61
N LEU A 131 13.29 -12.19 -25.71
CA LEU A 131 13.50 -13.62 -26.02
C LEU A 131 12.54 -14.12 -27.10
N ILE A 132 11.27 -13.69 -27.07
CA ILE A 132 10.28 -14.00 -28.11
C ILE A 132 10.64 -13.29 -29.42
N SER A 133 11.07 -12.04 -29.39
CA SER A 133 11.41 -11.27 -30.61
C SER A 133 12.71 -11.71 -31.29
N ASN A 134 13.66 -12.26 -30.53
CA ASN A 134 14.95 -12.72 -31.03
C ASN A 134 14.90 -14.12 -31.66
N HIS A 135 13.75 -14.78 -31.65
CA HIS A 135 13.55 -15.95 -32.50
C HIS A 135 13.42 -15.46 -33.95
N PRO A 136 14.30 -15.88 -34.88
CA PRO A 136 14.12 -15.53 -36.27
C PRO A 136 12.80 -16.15 -36.73
N HIS A 137 11.79 -15.31 -36.94
CA HIS A 137 10.50 -15.69 -37.56
C HIS A 137 10.66 -15.99 -39.06
N ASN A 138 11.66 -16.79 -39.40
CA ASN A 138 11.89 -17.30 -40.74
C ASN A 138 11.59 -18.80 -40.81
N ASN A 139 10.99 -19.37 -39.75
CA ASN A 139 10.53 -20.73 -39.74
C ASN A 139 9.40 -20.89 -40.75
N ARG A 140 9.59 -21.83 -41.68
CA ARG A 140 8.56 -22.27 -42.61
C ARG A 140 7.66 -23.27 -41.89
N ILE A 141 6.36 -23.02 -41.94
CA ILE A 141 5.36 -23.96 -41.46
C ILE A 141 4.94 -24.80 -42.66
N GLU A 142 5.05 -26.12 -42.53
CA GLU A 142 4.66 -27.07 -43.55
C GLU A 142 3.36 -27.77 -43.14
N PHE A 143 2.35 -27.70 -43.99
CA PHE A 143 1.12 -28.47 -43.86
C PHE A 143 1.10 -29.58 -44.89
N TYR A 144 0.73 -30.77 -44.42
CA TYR A 144 0.51 -31.94 -45.25
C TYR A 144 -0.97 -32.27 -45.24
N SER A 145 -1.52 -32.57 -46.42
CA SER A 145 -2.81 -33.23 -46.52
C SER A 145 -2.75 -34.62 -45.87
N ASP A 146 -3.88 -35.16 -45.39
CA ASP A 146 -3.95 -36.51 -44.80
C ASP A 146 -3.40 -37.60 -45.73
N ASN A 147 -3.55 -37.39 -47.05
CA ASN A 147 -3.02 -38.30 -48.06
C ASN A 147 -1.53 -38.06 -48.39
N LYS A 148 -0.86 -37.10 -47.73
CA LYS A 148 0.54 -36.67 -47.91
C LYS A 148 0.93 -36.25 -49.33
N MET A 149 -0.04 -36.15 -50.24
CA MET A 149 0.17 -35.82 -51.66
C MET A 149 0.33 -34.31 -51.91
N GLU A 150 -0.24 -33.48 -51.02
CA GLU A 150 -0.22 -32.03 -51.13
C GLU A 150 0.56 -31.44 -49.95
N LYS A 151 1.52 -30.57 -50.30
CA LYS A 151 2.37 -29.83 -49.36
C LYS A 151 2.08 -28.34 -49.53
N PHE A 152 1.77 -27.67 -48.43
CA PHE A 152 1.58 -26.22 -48.40
C PHE A 152 2.57 -25.60 -47.41
N GLU A 153 3.46 -24.72 -47.91
CA GLU A 153 4.49 -24.06 -47.12
C GLU A 153 4.27 -22.54 -47.10
N PHE A 154 4.39 -21.93 -45.92
CA PHE A 154 4.42 -20.48 -45.77
C PHE A 154 5.25 -20.09 -44.55
N LEU A 155 5.64 -18.81 -44.47
CA LEU A 155 6.40 -18.30 -43.32
C LEU A 155 5.48 -18.08 -42.12
N GLU A 156 5.97 -18.36 -40.91
CA GLU A 156 5.22 -18.11 -39.67
C GLU A 156 4.69 -16.66 -39.58
N THR A 157 5.45 -15.67 -40.07
CA THR A 157 5.03 -14.26 -40.12
C THR A 157 3.85 -13.96 -41.02
N GLN A 158 3.51 -14.88 -41.93
CA GLN A 158 2.39 -14.73 -42.87
C GLN A 158 1.11 -15.34 -42.31
N LEU A 159 1.16 -16.12 -41.22
CA LEU A 159 0.00 -16.76 -40.63
C LEU A 159 -0.86 -15.75 -39.87
N LEU A 160 -2.14 -15.62 -40.23
CA LEU A 160 -3.08 -14.79 -39.48
C LEU A 160 -3.82 -15.66 -38.45
N PHE A 161 -4.46 -16.72 -38.92
CA PHE A 161 -5.16 -17.68 -38.06
C PHE A 161 -5.45 -18.99 -38.81
N ILE A 162 -5.70 -20.03 -38.03
CA ILE A 162 -6.13 -21.35 -38.51
C ILE A 162 -7.49 -21.63 -37.90
N LYS A 163 -8.44 -22.09 -38.72
CA LYS A 163 -9.79 -22.44 -38.27
C LYS A 163 -10.18 -23.82 -38.81
N SER A 164 -10.82 -24.62 -37.95
CA SER A 164 -11.48 -25.86 -38.37
C SER A 164 -12.83 -25.54 -39.01
N GLU A 165 -13.05 -26.03 -40.23
CA GLU A 165 -14.32 -25.93 -40.95
C GLU A 165 -14.73 -27.33 -41.45
N GLY A 166 -15.43 -28.06 -40.59
CA GLY A 166 -15.86 -29.43 -40.89
C GLY A 166 -14.67 -30.39 -41.02
N ASN A 167 -14.56 -31.07 -42.16
CA ASN A 167 -13.47 -32.01 -42.45
C ASN A 167 -12.23 -31.33 -43.05
N TYR A 168 -12.20 -29.99 -43.10
CA TYR A 168 -11.10 -29.23 -43.68
C TYR A 168 -10.54 -28.22 -42.67
N VAL A 169 -9.28 -27.83 -42.89
CA VAL A 169 -8.64 -26.74 -42.17
C VAL A 169 -8.53 -25.55 -43.12
N ARG A 170 -9.09 -24.40 -42.71
CA ARG A 170 -8.90 -23.14 -43.41
C ARG A 170 -7.71 -22.41 -42.81
N ILE A 171 -6.68 -22.21 -43.63
CA ILE A 171 -5.48 -21.46 -43.28
C ILE A 171 -5.60 -20.07 -43.92
N VAL A 172 -5.64 -19.02 -43.11
CA VAL A 172 -5.67 -17.64 -43.61
C VAL A 172 -4.29 -17.03 -43.42
N TYR A 173 -3.67 -16.65 -44.54
CA TYR A 173 -2.32 -16.09 -44.57
C TYR A 173 -2.28 -14.79 -45.37
N GLN A 174 -1.34 -13.91 -45.02
CA GLN A 174 -1.12 -12.64 -45.70
C GLN A 174 0.07 -12.73 -46.63
N MET A 175 -0.15 -12.56 -47.94
CA MET A 175 0.95 -12.40 -48.89
C MET A 175 1.57 -11.02 -48.73
N LYS A 176 2.83 -10.96 -48.30
CA LYS A 176 3.65 -9.74 -48.44
C LYS A 176 3.89 -9.51 -49.94
N LYS A 177 3.50 -8.33 -50.41
CA LYS A 177 3.70 -7.85 -51.79
C LYS A 177 5.17 -7.57 -52.06
#